data_AF-A0A7S2C6C4-F1
#
_entry.id   AF-A0A7S2C6C4-F1
#
_cell.length_a   1.000
_cell.length_b   1.000
_cell.length_c   1.000
_cell.angle_alpha   90.00
_cell.angle_beta   90.00
_cell.angle_gamma   90.00
#
_symmetry.space_group_name_H-M   'P 1'
#
loop_
_entity.id
_entity.type
_entity.pdbx_description
1 polymer ?
#
loop_
_entity_poly.entity_id
_entity_poly.type
_entity_poly.pdbx_seq_one_letter_code
_entity_poly.pdbx_strand_id
1 'polypeptide(L)'
;MRKALEAVAFCHEAGYAHRSLSPENIVLSSTSQDKSTALQQLTPSLLIVKLNGFGFSTPLADSSPQRLESARLYKVGEGKVGGELNLALSSLSIAEDLYSLGLCFLQLLLGALAEDEVVIKEGGLFSDTIKEKVSVPVVTQQGLERQIEDVFNGDIGQLREYCKQEPAYNKVVAMLDENDLEGWRFLTTMLGARQGVARKLKESEMPGTGMLTARALLASPFISRG
;
A
#
# COMPACT_ATOMS: atom_id res chain seq x y z
N MET A 1 3.56 2.27 8.77
CA MET A 1 4.02 1.49 7.62
C MET A 1 5.09 0.45 7.97
N ARG A 2 6.26 0.83 8.51
CA ARG A 2 7.36 -0.09 8.90
C ARG A 2 6.90 -1.38 9.60
N LYS A 3 6.19 -1.26 10.73
CA LYS A 3 5.69 -2.42 11.50
C LYS A 3 4.70 -3.32 10.75
N ALA A 4 3.91 -2.75 9.82
CA ALA A 4 3.01 -3.55 8.97
C ALA A 4 3.82 -4.37 7.95
N LEU A 5 4.85 -3.76 7.36
CA LEU A 5 5.75 -4.42 6.42
C LEU A 5 6.59 -5.52 7.11
N GLU A 6 7.02 -5.30 8.36
CA GLU A 6 7.66 -6.33 9.20
C GLU A 6 6.75 -7.53 9.42
N ALA A 7 5.47 -7.29 9.73
CA ALA A 7 4.50 -8.37 9.93
C ALA A 7 4.24 -9.16 8.64
N VAL A 8 4.11 -8.48 7.50
CA VAL A 8 3.97 -9.15 6.19
C VAL A 8 5.24 -9.92 5.83
N ALA A 9 6.43 -9.36 6.07
CA ALA A 9 7.70 -10.04 5.84
C ALA A 9 7.82 -11.32 6.67
N PHE A 10 7.39 -11.28 7.93
CA PHE A 10 7.34 -12.47 8.78
C PHE A 10 6.43 -13.57 8.18
N CYS A 11 5.24 -13.22 7.70
CA CYS A 11 4.36 -14.18 7.03
C CYS A 11 5.01 -14.80 5.78
N HIS A 12 5.61 -13.95 4.93
CA HIS A 12 6.27 -14.39 3.70
C HIS A 12 7.46 -15.32 3.98
N GLU A 13 8.27 -15.00 5.00
CA GLU A 13 9.40 -15.83 5.43
C GLU A 13 8.97 -17.16 6.03
N ALA A 14 7.79 -17.20 6.66
CA ALA A 14 7.16 -18.44 7.11
C ALA A 14 6.54 -19.26 5.96
N GLY A 15 6.59 -18.77 4.72
CA GLY A 15 6.08 -19.46 3.53
C GLY A 15 4.60 -19.22 3.23
N TYR A 16 3.97 -18.19 3.82
CA TYR A 16 2.55 -17.88 3.64
C TYR A 16 2.32 -16.47 3.09
N ALA A 17 1.33 -16.33 2.21
CA ALA A 17 0.74 -15.03 1.86
C ALA A 17 -0.55 -14.79 2.65
N HIS A 18 -0.84 -13.52 2.93
CA HIS A 18 -2.06 -13.11 3.62
C HIS A 18 -3.29 -13.10 2.69
N ARG A 19 -3.11 -12.72 1.42
CA ARG A 19 -4.08 -12.82 0.32
C ARG A 19 -5.31 -11.92 0.41
N SER A 20 -5.39 -11.09 1.45
CA SER A 20 -6.62 -10.35 1.80
C SER A 20 -6.33 -9.07 2.58
N LEU A 21 -5.14 -8.49 2.43
CA LEU A 21 -4.76 -7.29 3.18
C LEU A 21 -5.68 -6.11 2.83
N SER A 22 -6.30 -5.57 3.88
CA SER A 22 -7.09 -4.34 3.87
C SER A 22 -6.85 -3.57 5.18
N PRO A 23 -7.31 -2.31 5.31
CA PRO A 23 -7.19 -1.57 6.55
C PRO A 23 -7.76 -2.30 7.76
N GLU A 24 -8.84 -3.07 7.58
CA GLU A 24 -9.49 -3.86 8.65
C GLU A 24 -8.57 -4.98 9.19
N ASN A 25 -7.58 -5.38 8.40
CA ASN A 25 -6.63 -6.43 8.76
C ASN A 25 -5.40 -5.93 9.52
N ILE A 26 -5.23 -4.61 9.63
CA ILE A 26 -4.08 -3.99 10.29
C ILE A 26 -4.54 -3.45 11.64
N VAL A 27 -4.34 -4.23 12.69
CA VAL A 27 -4.76 -3.89 14.05
C VAL A 27 -3.67 -3.10 14.77
N LEU A 28 -4.06 -1.96 15.33
CA LEU A 28 -3.23 -1.19 16.24
C LEU A 28 -3.56 -1.55 17.68
N SER A 29 -2.53 -1.90 18.45
CA SER A 29 -2.59 -2.14 19.89
C SER A 29 -1.56 -1.26 20.59
N SER A 30 -1.71 -1.03 21.89
CA SER A 30 -0.66 -0.41 22.71
C SER A 30 -0.31 -1.31 23.90
N THR A 31 0.96 -1.35 24.29
CA THR A 31 1.39 -1.96 25.57
C THR A 31 0.99 -1.11 26.78
N SER A 32 0.52 0.10 26.53
CA SER A 32 0.34 1.17 27.48
C SER A 32 -1.11 1.28 28.01
N GLN A 33 -1.79 0.14 28.15
CA GLN A 33 -3.18 0.07 28.62
C GLN A 33 -3.33 0.02 30.15
N ASP A 34 -2.22 0.15 30.88
CA ASP A 34 -2.26 0.29 32.33
C ASP A 34 -2.86 1.66 32.70
N LYS A 35 -4.08 1.64 33.25
CA LYS A 35 -4.82 2.85 33.67
C LYS A 35 -4.20 3.54 34.87
N SER A 36 -3.22 2.93 35.55
CA SER A 36 -2.53 3.51 36.70
C SER A 36 -1.40 4.48 36.31
N THR A 37 -1.01 4.50 35.04
CA THR A 37 0.15 5.27 34.56
C THR A 37 -0.33 6.42 33.66
N ALA A 38 -0.14 7.66 34.12
CA ALA A 38 -0.37 8.84 33.30
C ALA A 38 0.71 8.92 32.21
N LEU A 39 0.40 8.37 31.03
CA LEU A 39 1.30 8.44 29.88
C LEU A 39 1.06 9.77 29.16
N GLN A 40 2.15 10.52 28.95
CA GLN A 40 2.12 11.59 27.96
C GLN A 40 1.77 10.96 26.61
N GLN A 41 0.68 11.46 26.04
CA GLN A 41 -0.02 10.92 24.88
C GLN A 41 0.96 10.72 23.71
N LEU A 42 0.81 9.59 23.00
CA LEU A 42 1.44 9.27 21.70
C LEU A 42 2.94 8.91 21.72
N THR A 43 3.38 7.91 22.49
CA THR A 43 4.71 7.31 22.29
C THR A 43 4.66 6.24 21.18
N PRO A 44 5.23 6.46 19.97
CA PRO A 44 5.10 5.50 18.85
C PRO A 44 5.77 4.14 19.12
N SER A 45 6.73 4.09 20.04
CA SER A 45 7.39 2.85 20.46
C SER A 45 6.44 1.89 21.17
N LEU A 46 5.37 2.39 21.80
CA LEU A 46 4.37 1.59 22.52
C LEU A 46 3.30 1.00 21.58
N LEU A 47 3.18 1.52 20.36
CA LEU A 47 2.24 1.02 19.36
C LEU A 47 2.71 -0.32 18.80
N ILE A 48 1.84 -1.32 18.80
CA ILE A 48 2.07 -2.62 18.17
C ILE A 48 1.13 -2.73 16.98
N VAL A 49 1.68 -3.12 15.82
CA VAL A 49 0.89 -3.48 14.64
C VAL A 49 0.78 -5.00 14.58
N LYS A 50 -0.44 -5.50 14.40
CA LYS A 50 -0.72 -6.93 14.20
C LYS A 50 -1.52 -7.12 12.92
N LEU A 51 -1.28 -8.22 12.22
CA LEU A 51 -2.15 -8.65 11.14
C LEU A 51 -3.26 -9.55 11.71
N ASN A 52 -4.47 -9.42 11.17
CA ASN A 52 -5.61 -10.28 11.48
C ASN A 52 -6.21 -10.82 10.17
N GLY A 53 -7.19 -11.73 10.24
CA GLY A 53 -7.98 -12.06 9.04
C GLY A 53 -7.32 -13.07 8.10
N PHE A 54 -6.58 -14.04 8.66
CA PHE A 54 -5.90 -15.12 7.91
C PHE A 54 -6.86 -16.16 7.27
N GLY A 55 -8.17 -15.90 7.21
CA GLY A 55 -9.15 -16.83 6.65
C GLY A 55 -8.96 -17.13 5.16
N PHE A 56 -8.26 -16.26 4.43
CA PHE A 56 -7.89 -16.45 3.02
C PHE A 56 -6.39 -16.72 2.81
N SER A 57 -5.62 -16.87 3.89
CA SER A 57 -4.18 -17.09 3.78
C SER A 57 -3.87 -18.44 3.17
N THR A 58 -2.80 -18.49 2.38
CA THR A 58 -2.36 -19.71 1.68
C THR A 58 -0.84 -19.80 1.65
N PRO A 59 -0.27 -21.00 1.44
CA PRO A 59 1.15 -21.12 1.11
C PRO A 59 1.51 -20.25 -0.10
N LEU A 60 2.72 -19.68 -0.12
CA LEU A 60 3.16 -18.80 -1.20
C LEU A 60 3.05 -19.45 -2.59
N ALA A 61 3.39 -20.74 -2.67
CA ALA A 61 3.31 -21.56 -3.88
C ALA A 61 1.96 -22.27 -4.06
N ASP A 62 0.88 -21.77 -3.44
CA ASP A 62 -0.46 -22.33 -3.63
C ASP A 62 -0.80 -22.42 -5.12
N SER A 63 -1.30 -23.57 -5.55
CA SER A 63 -1.68 -23.85 -6.94
C SER A 63 -3.16 -24.18 -7.04
N SER A 64 -3.97 -23.68 -6.10
CA SER A 64 -5.43 -23.77 -6.17
C SER A 64 -5.97 -23.14 -7.47
N PRO A 65 -7.16 -23.57 -7.95
CA PRO A 65 -7.75 -23.01 -9.17
C PRO A 65 -7.87 -21.49 -9.16
N GLN A 66 -8.22 -20.90 -8.01
CA GLN A 66 -8.33 -19.46 -7.82
C GLN A 66 -6.97 -18.76 -7.99
N ARG A 67 -5.90 -19.38 -7.48
CA ARG A 67 -4.55 -18.86 -7.58
C ARG A 67 -4.00 -18.97 -9.00
N LEU A 68 -4.28 -20.07 -9.70
CA LEU A 68 -3.93 -20.24 -11.10
C LEU A 68 -4.67 -19.23 -12.00
N GLU A 69 -5.94 -18.93 -11.72
CA GLU A 69 -6.70 -17.94 -12.47
C GLU A 69 -6.13 -16.52 -12.30
N SER A 70 -5.80 -16.16 -11.06
CA SER A 70 -5.14 -14.88 -10.81
C SER A 70 -3.73 -14.81 -11.42
N ALA A 71 -2.98 -15.92 -11.42
CA ALA A 71 -1.70 -16.00 -12.14
C ALA A 71 -1.87 -15.80 -13.65
N ARG A 72 -2.92 -16.37 -14.24
CA ARG A 72 -3.29 -16.20 -15.66
C ARG A 72 -3.59 -14.74 -16.00
N LEU A 73 -4.30 -14.01 -15.14
CA LEU A 73 -4.59 -12.58 -15.34
C LEU A 73 -3.31 -11.76 -15.56
N TYR A 74 -2.25 -12.07 -14.80
CA TYR A 74 -0.95 -11.42 -14.92
C TYR A 74 0.02 -12.12 -15.89
N LYS A 75 -0.43 -13.18 -16.59
CA LYS A 75 0.40 -14.02 -17.48
C LYS A 75 1.64 -14.57 -16.76
N VAL A 76 1.46 -14.98 -15.51
CA VAL A 76 2.49 -15.54 -14.63
C VAL A 76 2.35 -17.06 -14.63
N GLY A 77 3.45 -17.78 -14.86
CA GLY A 77 3.47 -19.25 -14.82
C GLY A 77 3.07 -19.93 -16.14
N GLU A 78 2.76 -19.19 -17.21
CA GLU A 78 2.49 -19.76 -18.53
C GLU A 78 3.67 -20.60 -19.02
N GLY A 79 3.41 -21.87 -19.36
CA GLY A 79 4.43 -22.82 -19.83
C GLY A 79 5.40 -23.32 -18.76
N LYS A 80 5.26 -22.90 -17.49
CA LYS A 80 6.12 -23.34 -16.39
C LYS A 80 5.55 -24.56 -15.67
N VAL A 81 6.43 -25.41 -15.16
CA VAL A 81 6.04 -26.63 -14.42
C VAL A 81 6.90 -26.82 -13.17
N GLY A 82 6.40 -27.57 -12.20
CA GLY A 82 7.13 -27.95 -11.00
C GLY A 82 7.71 -26.76 -10.23
N GLY A 83 9.02 -26.79 -9.96
CA GLY A 83 9.71 -25.76 -9.18
C GLY A 83 9.64 -24.36 -9.79
N GLU A 84 9.67 -24.23 -11.11
CA GLU A 84 9.57 -22.94 -11.79
C GLU A 84 8.19 -22.30 -11.63
N LEU A 85 7.15 -23.13 -11.67
CA LEU A 85 5.79 -22.70 -11.40
C LEU A 85 5.64 -22.26 -9.94
N ASN A 86 6.14 -23.07 -9.00
CA ASN A 86 6.09 -22.75 -7.57
C ASN A 86 6.77 -21.42 -7.24
N LEU A 87 7.92 -21.15 -7.87
CA LEU A 87 8.64 -19.90 -7.69
C LEU A 87 7.86 -18.70 -8.28
N ALA A 88 7.31 -18.86 -9.49
CA ALA A 88 6.49 -17.83 -10.12
C ALA A 88 5.24 -17.50 -9.29
N LEU A 89 4.55 -18.52 -8.76
CA LEU A 89 3.39 -18.36 -7.88
C LEU A 89 3.78 -17.68 -6.56
N SER A 90 4.91 -18.06 -5.99
CA SER A 90 5.42 -17.42 -4.76
C SER A 90 5.73 -15.95 -4.97
N SER A 91 6.40 -15.58 -6.08
CA SER A 91 6.68 -14.18 -6.42
C SER A 91 5.39 -13.38 -6.56
N LEU A 92 4.37 -13.94 -7.20
CA LEU A 92 3.11 -13.26 -7.41
C LEU A 92 2.31 -13.12 -6.11
N SER A 93 2.28 -14.14 -5.25
CA SER A 93 1.65 -14.08 -3.94
C SER A 93 2.23 -12.97 -3.06
N ILE A 94 3.57 -12.82 -3.06
CA ILE A 94 4.24 -11.71 -2.37
C ILE A 94 3.85 -10.37 -3.01
N ALA A 95 3.87 -10.28 -4.34
CA ALA A 95 3.56 -9.04 -5.05
C ALA A 95 2.12 -8.58 -4.83
N GLU A 96 1.16 -9.50 -4.73
CA GLU A 96 -0.24 -9.18 -4.43
C GLU A 96 -0.41 -8.65 -3.00
N ASP A 97 0.22 -9.28 -2.01
CA ASP A 97 0.21 -8.75 -0.63
C ASP A 97 0.85 -7.35 -0.55
N LEU A 98 1.95 -7.13 -1.26
CA LEU A 98 2.61 -5.82 -1.32
C LEU A 98 1.74 -4.77 -2.03
N TYR A 99 1.06 -5.15 -3.11
CA TYR A 99 0.12 -4.26 -3.80
C TYR A 99 -1.01 -3.83 -2.86
N SER A 100 -1.67 -4.79 -2.20
CA SER A 100 -2.75 -4.51 -1.24
C SER A 100 -2.27 -3.68 -0.05
N LEU A 101 -1.08 -3.95 0.49
CA LEU A 101 -0.51 -3.15 1.57
C LEU A 101 -0.17 -1.72 1.11
N GLY A 102 0.24 -1.55 -0.15
CA GLY A 102 0.47 -0.24 -0.77
C GLY A 102 -0.81 0.58 -0.85
N LEU A 103 -1.92 -0.05 -1.24
CA LEU A 103 -3.24 0.58 -1.22
C LEU A 103 -3.66 0.99 0.19
N CYS A 104 -3.48 0.10 1.18
CA CYS A 104 -3.78 0.42 2.59
C CYS A 104 -2.99 1.64 3.07
N PHE A 105 -1.71 1.71 2.70
CA PHE A 105 -0.84 2.82 3.08
C PHE A 105 -1.28 4.13 2.43
N LEU A 106 -1.53 4.12 1.11
CA LEU A 106 -2.02 5.30 0.40
C LEU A 106 -3.38 5.77 0.93
N GLN A 107 -4.31 4.85 1.19
CA GLN A 107 -5.60 5.15 1.79
C GLN A 107 -5.45 5.80 3.17
N LEU A 108 -4.54 5.28 4.00
CA LEU A 108 -4.25 5.87 5.31
C LEU A 108 -3.73 7.29 5.17
N LEU A 109 -2.80 7.55 4.25
CA LEU A 109 -2.26 8.90 4.04
C LEU A 109 -3.34 9.87 3.55
N LEU A 110 -4.10 9.49 2.53
CA LEU A 110 -5.18 10.32 1.99
C LEU A 110 -6.34 10.51 2.97
N GLY A 111 -6.58 9.56 3.87
CA GLY A 111 -7.60 9.71 4.91
C GLY A 111 -7.14 10.50 6.14
N ALA A 112 -5.89 10.34 6.57
CA ALA A 112 -5.39 10.88 7.82
C ALA A 112 -4.70 12.25 7.68
N LEU A 113 -4.12 12.55 6.53
CA LEU A 113 -3.38 13.79 6.29
C LEU A 113 -4.14 14.77 5.37
N ALA A 114 -5.24 14.33 4.76
CA ALA A 114 -6.04 15.25 3.99
C ALA A 114 -6.75 16.26 4.88
N GLU A 115 -6.77 17.51 4.44
CA GLU A 115 -7.36 18.61 5.18
C GLU A 115 -8.60 19.13 4.47
N ASP A 116 -9.60 19.50 5.26
CA ASP A 116 -10.76 20.20 4.72
C ASP A 116 -10.33 21.57 4.21
N GLU A 117 -10.74 21.90 2.99
CA GLU A 117 -10.50 23.22 2.43
C GLU A 117 -11.57 24.19 2.92
N VAL A 118 -11.16 25.39 3.34
CA VAL A 118 -12.07 26.49 3.65
C VAL A 118 -12.05 27.44 2.46
N VAL A 119 -13.06 27.32 1.61
CA VAL A 119 -13.25 28.25 0.49
C VAL A 119 -13.89 29.52 1.02
N ILE A 120 -13.20 30.64 0.87
CA ILE A 120 -13.73 31.97 1.17
C ILE A 120 -14.42 32.48 -0.11
N LYS A 121 -15.75 32.52 -0.11
CA LYS A 121 -16.49 33.18 -1.19
C LYS A 121 -16.70 34.65 -0.82
N GLU A 122 -16.26 35.56 -1.69
CA GLU A 122 -16.66 36.96 -1.59
C GLU A 122 -18.16 37.07 -1.82
N GLY A 123 -18.89 37.47 -0.79
CA GLY A 123 -20.28 37.84 -0.92
C GLY A 123 -20.37 39.13 -1.75
N GLY A 124 -21.29 39.18 -2.71
CA GLY A 124 -21.59 40.43 -3.44
C GLY A 124 -21.96 41.57 -2.49
N LEU A 125 -21.97 42.81 -3.03
CA LEU A 125 -22.03 44.18 -2.46
C LEU A 125 -22.58 44.46 -1.03
N PHE A 126 -23.24 43.51 -0.35
CA PHE A 126 -23.78 43.61 1.01
C PHE A 126 -23.63 42.35 1.90
N SER A 127 -22.77 41.38 1.59
CA SER A 127 -22.80 40.04 2.22
C SER A 127 -21.59 39.71 3.09
N ASP A 128 -21.86 39.16 4.28
CA ASP A 128 -20.90 38.50 5.16
C ASP A 128 -20.07 37.44 4.42
N THR A 129 -18.81 37.31 4.80
CA THR A 129 -17.89 36.29 4.26
C THR A 129 -18.38 34.88 4.61
N ILE A 130 -18.81 34.11 3.62
CA ILE A 130 -19.20 32.71 3.81
C ILE A 130 -17.96 31.83 3.65
N LYS A 131 -17.56 31.17 4.75
CA LYS A 131 -16.56 30.10 4.77
C LYS A 131 -17.26 28.78 4.47
N GLU A 132 -17.13 28.29 3.24
CA GLU A 132 -17.65 26.97 2.87
C GLU A 132 -16.57 25.93 3.11
N LYS A 133 -16.89 24.91 3.91
CA LYS A 133 -15.99 23.80 4.21
C LYS A 133 -16.19 22.73 3.14
N VAL A 134 -15.21 22.54 2.26
CA VAL A 134 -15.23 21.46 1.27
C VAL A 134 -14.74 20.19 1.97
N SER A 135 -15.60 19.17 2.04
CA SER A 135 -15.26 17.91 2.69
C SER A 135 -14.24 17.14 1.86
N VAL A 136 -13.23 16.58 2.53
CA VAL A 136 -12.28 15.65 1.92
C VAL A 136 -13.03 14.48 1.24
N PRO A 137 -12.62 14.07 0.02
CA PRO A 137 -13.19 12.89 -0.63
C PRO A 137 -13.02 11.62 0.21
N VAL A 138 -14.07 10.81 0.30
CA VAL A 138 -13.97 9.50 0.95
C VAL A 138 -13.13 8.57 0.08
N VAL A 139 -11.96 8.17 0.58
CA VAL A 139 -11.05 7.28 -0.13
C VAL A 139 -11.24 5.84 0.35
N THR A 140 -11.74 4.98 -0.53
CA THR A 140 -11.86 3.53 -0.29
C THR A 140 -10.76 2.78 -1.04
N GLN A 141 -10.37 1.60 -0.54
CA GLN A 141 -9.39 0.75 -1.20
C GLN A 141 -9.81 0.38 -2.62
N GLN A 142 -11.08 0.02 -2.84
CA GLN A 142 -11.61 -0.29 -4.17
C GLN A 142 -11.62 0.94 -5.09
N GLY A 143 -11.92 2.13 -4.55
CA GLY A 143 -11.84 3.37 -5.29
C GLY A 143 -10.42 3.68 -5.76
N LEU A 144 -9.43 3.49 -4.87
CA LEU A 144 -8.02 3.66 -5.20
C LEU A 144 -7.53 2.64 -6.23
N GLU A 145 -7.91 1.38 -6.08
CA GLU A 145 -7.54 0.32 -7.03
C GLU A 145 -8.04 0.68 -8.44
N ARG A 146 -9.31 1.05 -8.59
CA ARG A 146 -9.87 1.52 -9.87
C ARG A 146 -9.20 2.78 -10.39
N GLN A 147 -8.94 3.75 -9.52
CA GLN A 147 -8.28 4.98 -9.91
C GLN A 147 -6.85 4.71 -10.43
N ILE A 148 -6.10 3.83 -9.77
CA ILE A 148 -4.75 3.47 -10.18
C ILE A 148 -4.79 2.62 -11.46
N GLU A 149 -5.60 1.57 -11.50
CA GLU A 149 -5.60 0.60 -12.60
C GLU A 149 -6.33 1.10 -13.83
N ASP A 150 -7.55 1.64 -13.66
CA ASP A 150 -8.43 1.96 -14.79
C ASP A 150 -8.20 3.39 -15.30
N VAL A 151 -7.99 4.35 -14.39
CA VAL A 151 -7.84 5.77 -14.75
C VAL A 151 -6.39 6.08 -15.11
N PHE A 152 -5.45 5.72 -14.25
CA PHE A 152 -4.03 6.03 -14.44
C PHE A 152 -3.22 4.90 -15.08
N ASN A 153 -3.82 3.75 -15.39
CA ASN A 153 -3.14 2.61 -16.04
C ASN A 153 -1.87 2.16 -15.29
N GLY A 154 -1.89 2.23 -13.95
CA GLY A 154 -0.77 1.92 -13.07
C GLY A 154 0.30 3.01 -12.97
N ASP A 155 0.10 4.18 -13.58
CA ASP A 155 1.05 5.29 -13.54
C ASP A 155 0.91 6.10 -12.24
N ILE A 156 1.79 5.80 -11.27
CA ILE A 156 1.84 6.50 -9.99
C ILE A 156 2.32 7.95 -10.14
N GLY A 157 3.04 8.29 -11.22
CA GLY A 157 3.40 9.67 -11.54
C GLY A 157 2.18 10.51 -11.90
N GLN A 158 1.26 9.96 -12.70
CA GLN A 158 -0.02 10.61 -12.99
C GLN A 158 -0.90 10.74 -11.76
N LEU A 159 -0.95 9.71 -10.90
CA LEU A 159 -1.65 9.80 -9.61
C LEU A 159 -1.08 10.94 -8.74
N ARG A 160 0.24 11.10 -8.69
CA ARG A 160 0.88 12.22 -7.97
C ARG A 160 0.46 13.56 -8.55
N GLU A 161 0.49 13.73 -9.87
CA GLU A 161 0.07 14.99 -10.50
C GLU A 161 -1.41 15.29 -10.27
N TYR A 162 -2.27 14.28 -10.23
CA TYR A 162 -3.65 14.42 -9.77
C TYR A 162 -3.71 14.92 -8.33
N CYS A 163 -3.00 14.28 -7.39
CA CYS A 163 -2.99 14.71 -5.99
C CYS A 163 -2.46 16.14 -5.80
N LYS A 164 -1.55 16.62 -6.65
CA LYS A 164 -1.05 18.01 -6.63
C LYS A 164 -2.08 19.05 -7.04
N GLN A 165 -3.09 18.65 -7.81
CA GLN A 165 -4.17 19.54 -8.24
C GLN A 165 -5.29 19.64 -7.21
N GLU A 166 -5.28 18.76 -6.20
CA GLU A 166 -6.28 18.68 -5.14
C GLU A 166 -5.71 19.30 -3.85
N PRO A 167 -6.12 20.52 -3.45
CA PRO A 167 -5.56 21.21 -2.28
C PRO A 167 -5.64 20.40 -0.99
N ALA A 168 -6.69 19.58 -0.84
CA ALA A 168 -6.88 18.68 0.29
C ALA A 168 -5.70 17.72 0.49
N TYR A 169 -4.96 17.36 -0.56
CA TYR A 169 -3.85 16.40 -0.51
C TYR A 169 -2.46 17.03 -0.43
N ASN A 170 -2.36 18.36 -0.25
CA ASN A 170 -1.08 19.06 -0.18
C ASN A 170 -0.11 18.46 0.85
N LYS A 171 -0.60 18.08 2.04
CA LYS A 171 0.24 17.44 3.07
C LYS A 171 0.71 16.04 2.68
N VAL A 172 -0.13 15.27 2.01
CA VAL A 172 0.22 13.94 1.49
C VAL A 172 1.30 14.05 0.44
N VAL A 173 1.12 14.96 -0.53
CA VAL A 173 2.09 15.22 -1.59
C VAL A 173 3.41 15.70 -0.98
N ALA A 174 3.38 16.68 -0.08
CA ALA A 174 4.57 17.19 0.57
C ALA A 174 5.37 16.08 1.27
N MET A 175 4.70 15.24 2.06
CA MET A 175 5.32 14.12 2.77
C MET A 175 5.92 13.07 1.82
N LEU A 176 5.25 12.76 0.71
CA LEU A 176 5.75 11.77 -0.26
C LEU A 176 6.82 12.34 -1.21
N ASP A 177 6.86 13.66 -1.38
CA ASP A 177 7.86 14.40 -2.16
C ASP A 177 9.20 14.56 -1.43
N GLU A 178 9.19 14.43 -0.09
CA GLU A 178 10.40 14.53 0.71
C GLU A 178 11.52 13.62 0.19
N ASN A 179 12.75 14.13 0.29
CA ASN A 179 13.98 13.43 -0.10
C ASN A 179 13.96 12.96 -1.56
N ASP A 180 13.62 13.84 -2.51
CA ASP A 180 13.61 13.53 -3.94
C ASP A 180 12.60 12.42 -4.29
N LEU A 181 11.33 12.61 -3.87
CA LEU A 181 10.20 11.74 -4.22
C LEU A 181 10.34 10.30 -3.67
N GLU A 182 11.05 10.12 -2.55
CA GLU A 182 11.31 8.79 -1.97
C GLU A 182 10.00 8.05 -1.62
N GLY A 183 8.99 8.76 -1.11
CA GLY A 183 7.68 8.19 -0.80
C GLY A 183 6.93 7.72 -2.04
N TRP A 184 6.95 8.52 -3.10
CA TRP A 184 6.35 8.13 -4.39
C TRP A 184 7.07 6.95 -5.02
N ARG A 185 8.41 6.89 -4.99
CA ARG A 185 9.19 5.73 -5.48
C ARG A 185 8.86 4.46 -4.69
N PHE A 186 8.67 4.59 -3.38
CA PHE A 186 8.23 3.49 -2.53
C PHE A 186 6.84 2.97 -2.94
N LEU A 187 5.87 3.88 -3.12
CA LEU A 187 4.53 3.53 -3.61
C LEU A 187 4.56 2.92 -5.01
N THR A 188 5.35 3.46 -5.95
CA THR A 188 5.56 2.87 -7.29
C THR A 188 6.04 1.44 -7.21
N THR A 189 6.94 1.14 -6.28
CA THR A 189 7.46 -0.23 -6.09
C THR A 189 6.38 -1.18 -5.58
N MET A 190 5.58 -0.76 -4.60
CA MET A 190 4.51 -1.58 -4.03
C MET A 190 3.33 -1.76 -4.98
N LEU A 191 2.83 -0.66 -5.55
CA LEU A 191 1.66 -0.63 -6.43
C LEU A 191 1.98 -1.15 -7.85
N GLY A 192 3.25 -1.20 -8.23
CA GLY A 192 3.70 -1.84 -9.48
C GLY A 192 4.16 -3.30 -9.30
N ALA A 193 4.08 -3.88 -8.10
CA ALA A 193 4.70 -5.16 -7.79
C ALA A 193 4.20 -6.31 -8.69
N ARG A 194 2.88 -6.40 -8.93
CA ARG A 194 2.26 -7.46 -9.75
C ARG A 194 2.76 -7.41 -11.20
N GLN A 195 2.73 -6.22 -11.81
CA GLN A 195 3.25 -5.98 -13.16
C GLN A 195 4.76 -6.21 -13.23
N GLY A 196 5.49 -5.83 -12.18
CA GLY A 196 6.93 -6.06 -12.06
C GLY A 196 7.30 -7.54 -12.12
N VAL A 197 6.57 -8.39 -11.40
CA VAL A 197 6.75 -9.86 -11.47
C VAL A 197 6.43 -10.38 -12.87
N ALA A 198 5.30 -9.97 -13.45
CA ALA A 198 4.89 -10.39 -14.79
C ALA A 198 5.93 -10.02 -15.87
N ARG A 199 6.52 -8.82 -15.77
CA ARG A 199 7.57 -8.35 -16.70
C ARG A 199 8.86 -9.17 -16.55
N LYS A 200 9.38 -9.31 -15.33
CA LYS A 200 10.63 -10.05 -15.07
C LYS A 200 10.57 -11.50 -15.53
N LEU A 201 9.42 -12.15 -15.32
CA LEU A 201 9.24 -13.55 -15.73
C LEU A 201 9.14 -13.71 -17.26
N LYS A 202 8.76 -12.67 -18.02
CA LYS A 202 8.75 -12.67 -19.50
C LYS A 202 10.14 -12.41 -20.07
N GLU A 203 10.90 -11.52 -19.44
CA GLU A 203 12.24 -11.12 -19.88
C GLU A 203 13.30 -12.21 -19.63
N SER A 204 12.89 -13.39 -19.15
CA SER A 204 13.77 -14.53 -18.85
C SER A 204 14.91 -14.20 -17.88
N GLU A 205 14.76 -13.15 -17.07
CA GLU A 205 15.58 -12.98 -15.87
C GLU A 205 15.35 -14.21 -14.99
N MET A 206 16.45 -14.83 -14.52
CA MET A 206 16.36 -16.04 -13.73
C MET A 206 15.36 -15.83 -12.58
N PRO A 207 14.32 -16.66 -12.45
CA PRO A 207 13.36 -16.51 -11.37
C PRO A 207 14.13 -16.68 -10.06
N GLY A 208 14.16 -15.62 -9.24
CA GLY A 208 14.89 -15.56 -7.97
C GLY A 208 15.92 -14.43 -7.85
N THR A 209 16.55 -13.97 -8.93
CA THR A 209 17.48 -12.82 -8.87
C THR A 209 16.69 -11.52 -8.85
N GLY A 210 16.79 -10.75 -7.76
CA GLY A 210 16.11 -9.46 -7.63
C GLY A 210 14.59 -9.55 -7.44
N MET A 211 14.09 -10.63 -6.86
CA MET A 211 12.68 -10.75 -6.46
C MET A 211 12.35 -9.71 -5.39
N LEU A 212 11.28 -8.94 -5.62
CA LEU A 212 10.80 -7.98 -4.62
C LEU A 212 10.22 -8.75 -3.44
N THR A 213 10.66 -8.42 -2.22
CA THR A 213 10.13 -8.99 -0.98
C THR A 213 9.75 -7.89 0.00
N ALA A 214 8.83 -8.20 0.92
CA ALA A 214 8.50 -7.29 2.01
C ALA A 214 9.75 -6.95 2.87
N ARG A 215 10.62 -7.94 3.11
CA ARG A 215 11.90 -7.74 3.81
C ARG A 215 12.81 -6.74 3.09
N ALA A 216 12.95 -6.85 1.78
CA ALA A 216 13.77 -5.93 0.99
C ALA A 216 13.24 -4.49 1.06
N LEU A 217 11.92 -4.30 1.07
CA LEU A 217 11.31 -2.98 1.17
C LEU A 217 11.55 -2.28 2.53
N LEU A 218 11.87 -3.01 3.61
CA LEU A 218 12.27 -2.40 4.88
C LEU A 218 13.58 -1.61 4.77
N ALA A 219 14.43 -1.96 3.81
CA ALA A 219 15.66 -1.23 3.51
C ALA A 219 15.45 -0.05 2.54
N SER A 220 14.22 0.20 2.08
CA SER A 220 13.95 1.38 1.24
C SER A 220 14.32 2.67 1.97
N PRO A 221 14.83 3.70 1.27
CA PRO A 221 15.16 4.99 1.87
C PRO A 221 13.99 5.59 2.66
N PHE A 222 12.79 5.53 2.08
CA PHE A 222 11.55 6.01 2.71
C PHE A 222 11.24 5.34 4.06
N ILE A 223 11.37 4.01 4.15
CA ILE A 223 11.10 3.30 5.40
C ILE A 223 12.25 3.45 6.38
N SER A 224 13.49 3.29 5.93
CA SER A 224 14.66 3.23 6.81
C SER A 224 14.91 4.50 7.62
N ARG A 225 14.47 5.67 7.12
CA ARG A 225 14.63 6.97 7.77
C ARG A 225 13.48 7.38 8.71
N GLY A 226 12.33 6.71 8.63
CA GLY A 226 11.11 7.03 9.40
C GLY A 226 10.84 6.16 10.62
#